data_AF-A0A958Y7N5-F1
#
_entry.id   AF-A0A958Y7N5-F1
#
_cell.length_a   1.000
_cell.length_b   1.000
_cell.length_c   1.000
_cell.angle_alpha   90.00
_cell.angle_beta   90.00
_cell.angle_gamma   90.00
#
_symmetry.space_group_name_H-M   'P 1'
#
loop_
_entity.id
_entity.type
_entity.pdbx_description
1 polymer ?
#
loop_
_entity_poly.entity_id
_entity_poly.type
_entity_poly.pdbx_seq_one_letter_code
_entity_poly.pdbx_strand_id
1 'polypeptide(L)'
;MRNLLLRFLGVFLIIASIISCANRGSPQGGPKDMDPPKIERSSPDNYSINFTGKEIKIYFDEYIKLKNLNKQLIISPPMNTQPEITPLGSASKYITIKIFDTLQPNTTYAFNFGNSIVDNNEENAFPFYRYVFST
;
A
#
# COMPACT_ATOMS: atom_id res chain seq x y z
N MET A 1 -60.95 20.55 -34.31
CA MET A 1 -60.86 19.68 -33.11
C MET A 1 -59.71 18.68 -33.19
N ARG A 2 -59.57 17.88 -34.26
CA ARG A 2 -58.47 16.89 -34.43
C ARG A 2 -57.05 17.46 -34.28
N ASN A 3 -56.77 18.60 -34.91
CA ASN A 3 -55.44 19.24 -34.84
C ASN A 3 -55.15 19.86 -33.47
N LEU A 4 -56.19 20.20 -32.70
CA LEU A 4 -56.07 20.72 -31.34
C LEU A 4 -55.76 19.56 -30.36
N LEU A 5 -56.45 18.43 -30.53
CA LEU A 5 -56.19 17.18 -29.79
C LEU A 5 -54.77 16.64 -30.03
N LEU A 6 -54.30 16.67 -31.29
CA LEU A 6 -52.93 16.25 -31.64
C LEU A 6 -51.86 17.14 -30.99
N ARG A 7 -52.12 18.45 -30.86
CA ARG A 7 -51.21 19.38 -30.16
C ARG A 7 -51.17 19.10 -28.66
N PHE A 8 -52.31 18.86 -28.03
CA PHE A 8 -52.37 18.49 -26.61
C PHE A 8 -51.67 17.15 -26.33
N LEU A 9 -51.86 16.15 -27.20
CA LEU A 9 -51.18 14.86 -27.09
C LEU A 9 -49.65 15.00 -27.23
N GLY A 10 -49.20 15.86 -28.16
CA GLY A 10 -47.77 16.16 -28.33
C GLY A 10 -47.17 16.84 -27.10
N VAL A 11 -47.85 17.82 -26.52
CA VAL A 11 -47.41 18.50 -25.28
C VAL A 11 -47.37 17.52 -24.11
N PHE A 12 -48.37 16.64 -23.98
CA PHE A 12 -48.40 15.62 -22.94
C PHE A 12 -47.23 14.62 -23.05
N LEU A 13 -46.92 14.16 -24.27
CA LEU A 13 -45.78 13.27 -24.52
C LEU A 13 -44.43 13.92 -24.18
N ILE A 14 -44.27 15.21 -24.50
CA ILE A 14 -43.07 15.97 -24.13
C ILE A 14 -42.95 16.09 -22.60
N ILE A 15 -44.05 16.41 -21.90
CA ILE A 15 -44.06 16.51 -20.44
C ILE A 15 -43.81 15.15 -19.78
N ALA A 16 -44.31 14.04 -20.34
CA ALA A 16 -44.05 12.71 -19.82
C ALA A 16 -42.57 12.29 -19.95
N SER A 17 -41.89 12.74 -21.00
CA SER A 17 -40.48 12.37 -21.27
C SER A 17 -39.47 12.97 -20.29
N ILE A 18 -39.81 14.08 -19.60
CA ILE A 18 -38.93 14.73 -18.61
C ILE A 18 -39.05 14.15 -17.19
N ILE A 19 -39.96 13.20 -16.94
CA ILE A 19 -40.19 12.59 -15.62
C ILE A 19 -39.31 11.34 -15.40
N SER A 20 -38.45 10.98 -16.36
CA SER A 20 -37.47 9.90 -16.18
C SER A 20 -36.30 10.36 -15.30
N CYS A 21 -36.52 10.37 -13.98
CA CYS A 21 -35.45 10.46 -12.99
C CYS A 21 -34.66 9.15 -12.98
N ALA A 22 -33.50 9.12 -13.62
CA ALA A 22 -32.49 8.11 -13.33
C ALA A 22 -32.00 8.31 -11.88
N ASN A 23 -32.35 7.39 -10.97
CA ASN A 23 -31.86 7.43 -9.61
C ASN A 23 -30.33 7.38 -9.61
N ARG A 24 -29.66 8.46 -9.21
CA ARG A 24 -28.22 8.47 -8.91
C ARG A 24 -27.98 7.65 -7.64
N GLY A 25 -27.92 6.33 -7.78
CA GLY A 25 -27.32 5.47 -6.75
C GLY A 25 -25.80 5.60 -6.82
N SER A 26 -25.12 5.61 -5.67
CA SER A 26 -23.68 5.36 -5.66
C SER A 26 -23.43 3.91 -6.08
N PRO A 27 -22.44 3.62 -6.94
CA PRO A 27 -22.06 2.24 -7.20
C PRO A 27 -21.67 1.59 -5.87
N GLN A 28 -22.17 0.38 -5.60
CA GLN A 28 -21.63 -0.43 -4.51
C GLN A 28 -20.21 -0.85 -4.91
N GLY A 29 -19.27 -0.75 -3.97
CA GLY A 29 -17.91 -1.23 -4.19
C GLY A 29 -17.86 -2.75 -4.41
N GLY A 30 -16.71 -3.24 -4.85
CA GLY A 30 -16.44 -4.67 -4.88
C GLY A 30 -16.38 -5.27 -3.46
N PRO A 31 -16.25 -6.60 -3.36
CA PRO A 31 -15.91 -7.25 -2.10
C PRO A 31 -14.66 -6.63 -1.48
N LYS A 32 -14.61 -6.57 -0.15
CA LYS A 32 -13.43 -6.12 0.59
C LYS A 32 -12.26 -7.08 0.33
N ASP A 33 -11.08 -6.53 0.08
CA ASP A 33 -9.85 -7.31 0.01
C ASP A 33 -9.37 -7.74 1.41
N MET A 34 -8.89 -8.97 1.51
CA MET A 34 -8.41 -9.60 2.74
C MET A 34 -6.98 -10.12 2.59
N ASP A 35 -6.40 -10.07 1.39
CA ASP A 35 -5.04 -10.53 1.14
C ASP A 35 -4.02 -9.47 1.58
N PRO A 36 -2.87 -9.89 2.15
CA PRO A 36 -1.76 -8.98 2.42
C PRO A 36 -0.94 -8.70 1.16
N PRO A 37 -0.14 -7.60 1.16
CA PRO A 37 0.72 -7.27 0.02
C PRO A 37 1.78 -8.35 -0.22
N LYS A 38 2.36 -8.42 -1.42
CA LYS A 38 3.40 -9.41 -1.74
C LYS A 38 4.70 -8.73 -2.10
N ILE A 39 5.81 -9.30 -1.66
CA ILE A 39 7.14 -8.84 -2.03
C ILE A 39 7.45 -9.36 -3.43
N GLU A 40 7.74 -8.46 -4.36
CA GLU A 40 8.17 -8.82 -5.71
C GLU A 40 9.68 -9.10 -5.76
N ARG A 41 10.47 -8.27 -5.08
CA ARG A 41 11.94 -8.36 -5.03
C ARG A 41 12.51 -7.43 -3.96
N SER A 42 13.79 -7.58 -3.66
CA SER A 42 14.57 -6.59 -2.92
C SER A 42 15.86 -6.26 -3.65
N SER A 43 16.51 -5.17 -3.25
CA SER A 43 17.87 -4.84 -3.70
C SER A 43 18.65 -4.24 -2.54
N PRO A 44 19.70 -4.93 -2.05
CA PRO A 44 20.10 -6.30 -2.40
C PRO A 44 19.03 -7.36 -2.09
N ASP A 45 19.25 -8.59 -2.53
CA ASP A 45 18.36 -9.71 -2.21
C ASP A 45 18.37 -10.00 -0.70
N ASN A 46 17.23 -10.43 -0.18
CA ASN A 46 17.13 -10.91 1.20
C ASN A 46 18.05 -12.12 1.39
N TYR A 47 18.68 -12.24 2.56
CA TYR A 47 19.74 -13.21 2.88
C TYR A 47 21.02 -13.04 2.06
N SER A 48 21.27 -11.85 1.51
CA SER A 48 22.54 -11.53 0.85
C SER A 48 23.71 -11.56 1.82
N ILE A 49 24.88 -11.95 1.30
CA ILE A 49 26.15 -11.98 2.01
C ILE A 49 27.09 -10.89 1.47
N ASN A 50 28.12 -10.55 2.24
CA ASN A 50 29.13 -9.54 1.89
C ASN A 50 28.51 -8.17 1.54
N PHE A 51 27.49 -7.76 2.30
CA PHE A 51 26.81 -6.49 2.12
C PHE A 51 27.75 -5.33 2.45
N THR A 52 27.99 -4.47 1.47
CA THR A 52 28.84 -3.27 1.61
C THR A 52 28.08 -1.96 1.36
N GLY A 53 26.79 -2.05 1.07
CA GLY A 53 25.93 -0.91 0.75
C GLY A 53 25.52 -0.10 1.99
N LYS A 54 24.74 0.96 1.75
CA LYS A 54 24.08 1.75 2.80
C LYS A 54 22.57 1.87 2.60
N GLU A 55 22.04 1.29 1.52
CA GLU A 55 20.64 1.39 1.17
C GLU A 55 20.12 0.02 0.75
N ILE A 56 18.95 -0.33 1.24
CA ILE A 56 18.19 -1.52 0.89
C ILE A 56 16.81 -1.06 0.41
N LYS A 57 16.33 -1.61 -0.70
CA LYS A 57 14.95 -1.42 -1.18
C LYS A 57 14.20 -2.73 -1.23
N ILE A 58 12.97 -2.75 -0.73
CA ILE A 58 12.06 -3.90 -0.79
C ILE A 58 10.84 -3.46 -1.57
N TYR A 59 10.52 -4.15 -2.67
CA TYR A 59 9.46 -3.79 -3.61
C TYR A 59 8.25 -4.70 -3.41
N PHE A 60 7.07 -4.11 -3.49
CA PHE A 60 5.78 -4.76 -3.32
C PHE A 60 4.94 -4.64 -4.61
N ASP A 61 4.04 -5.59 -4.80
CA ASP A 61 3.09 -5.60 -5.92
C ASP A 61 2.07 -4.45 -5.83
N GLU A 62 1.75 -4.02 -4.62
CA GLU A 62 0.83 -2.93 -4.32
C GLU A 62 1.42 -1.81 -3.44
N TYR A 63 0.62 -0.77 -3.19
CA TYR A 63 1.01 0.32 -2.31
C TYR A 63 0.89 -0.10 -0.84
N ILE A 64 1.97 0.02 -0.09
CA ILE A 64 2.02 -0.27 1.34
C ILE A 64 2.15 1.00 2.18
N LYS A 65 1.81 0.90 3.46
CA LYS A 65 2.09 1.89 4.51
C LYS A 65 2.80 1.23 5.68
N LEU A 66 3.55 2.02 6.45
CA LEU A 66 4.18 1.57 7.68
C LEU A 66 3.39 2.04 8.91
N LYS A 67 2.75 1.10 9.61
CA LYS A 67 1.89 1.33 10.78
C LYS A 67 2.61 0.96 12.09
N ASN A 68 2.70 1.91 13.01
CA ASN A 68 3.36 1.72 14.31
C ASN A 68 4.80 1.17 14.21
N LEU A 69 5.54 1.54 13.15
CA LEU A 69 6.88 1.00 12.87
C LEU A 69 7.80 1.05 14.09
N ASN A 70 7.91 2.22 14.76
CA ASN A 70 8.78 2.40 15.92
C ASN A 70 8.48 1.46 17.10
N LYS A 71 7.26 0.91 17.19
CA LYS A 71 6.86 -0.03 18.25
C LYS A 71 7.09 -1.49 17.86
N GLN A 72 7.18 -1.78 16.57
CA GLN A 72 7.19 -3.14 16.03
C GLN A 72 8.52 -3.55 15.42
N LEU A 73 9.29 -2.58 14.91
CA LEU A 73 10.57 -2.82 14.29
C LEU A 73 11.60 -3.25 15.33
N ILE A 74 12.20 -4.42 15.11
CA ILE A 74 13.32 -4.93 15.90
C ILE A 74 14.51 -5.13 14.97
N ILE A 75 15.64 -4.54 15.33
CA ILE A 75 16.90 -4.67 14.59
C ILE A 75 17.89 -5.45 15.46
N SER A 76 18.52 -6.48 14.88
CA SER A 76 19.51 -7.31 15.55
C SER A 76 20.73 -7.51 14.65
N PRO A 77 21.98 -7.27 15.11
CA PRO A 77 22.30 -6.64 16.39
C PRO A 77 21.77 -5.20 16.46
N PRO A 78 21.58 -4.64 17.66
CA PRO A 78 21.17 -3.25 17.80
C PRO A 78 22.21 -2.31 17.17
N MET A 79 21.73 -1.26 16.51
CA MET A 79 22.57 -0.21 15.92
C MET A 79 22.67 0.97 16.89
N ASN A 80 23.84 1.61 16.97
CA ASN A 80 24.05 2.86 17.71
C ASN A 80 23.29 4.02 17.03
N THR A 81 23.34 4.07 15.71
CA THR A 81 22.59 5.05 14.91
C THR A 81 21.44 4.35 14.21
N GLN A 82 20.20 4.76 14.54
CA GLN A 82 19.02 4.14 13.93
C GLN A 82 18.99 4.42 12.41
N PRO A 83 18.61 3.42 11.60
CA PRO A 83 18.43 3.62 10.17
C PRO A 83 17.17 4.44 9.89
N GLU A 84 17.17 5.14 8.76
CA GLU A 84 15.95 5.76 8.24
C GLU A 84 15.16 4.73 7.44
N ILE A 85 13.89 4.55 7.78
CA ILE A 85 12.97 3.66 7.07
C ILE A 85 11.81 4.47 6.50
N THR A 86 11.58 4.33 5.19
CA THR A 86 10.52 5.03 4.45
C THR A 86 9.67 4.04 3.66
N PRO A 87 8.40 4.35 3.36
CA PRO A 87 7.71 5.63 3.58
C PRO A 87 7.19 5.82 5.01
N LEU A 88 7.20 7.07 5.48
CA LEU A 88 6.53 7.49 6.72
C LEU A 88 5.36 8.41 6.36
N GLY A 89 4.14 8.06 6.76
CA GLY A 89 2.93 8.87 6.58
C GLY A 89 2.32 8.84 5.17
N SER A 90 3.04 8.39 4.14
CA SER A 90 2.53 8.17 2.79
C SER A 90 2.57 6.70 2.38
N ALA A 91 1.85 6.35 1.32
CA ALA A 91 1.92 5.03 0.72
C ALA A 91 3.00 4.96 -0.36
N SER A 92 3.65 3.82 -0.51
CA SER A 92 4.67 3.57 -1.54
C SER A 92 4.63 2.10 -1.99
N LYS A 93 5.07 1.82 -3.22
CA LYS A 93 5.31 0.44 -3.69
C LYS A 93 6.61 -0.17 -3.18
N TYR A 94 7.38 0.56 -2.38
CA TYR A 94 8.64 0.06 -1.85
C TYR A 94 8.97 0.66 -0.48
N ILE A 95 9.62 -0.14 0.34
CA ILE A 95 10.30 0.29 1.56
C ILE A 95 11.75 0.59 1.22
N THR A 96 12.28 1.71 1.71
CA THR A 96 13.73 1.99 1.69
C THR A 96 14.26 2.00 3.11
N ILE A 97 15.33 1.24 3.35
CA ILE A 97 16.10 1.25 4.60
C ILE A 97 17.45 1.89 4.29
N LYS A 98 17.73 3.06 4.87
CA LYS A 98 19.03 3.73 4.79
C LYS A 98 19.78 3.55 6.10
N ILE A 99 20.96 2.94 6.01
CA ILE A 99 21.82 2.63 7.13
C ILE A 99 22.86 3.75 7.26
N PHE A 100 22.85 4.42 8.42
CA PHE A 100 23.81 5.46 8.75
C PHE A 100 24.94 4.98 9.66
N ASP A 101 24.70 3.91 10.40
CA ASP A 101 25.70 3.33 11.29
C ASP A 101 26.83 2.61 10.53
N THR A 102 27.92 2.35 11.23
CA THR A 102 29.00 1.50 10.74
C THR A 102 28.67 0.05 11.04
N LEU A 103 28.57 -0.77 9.99
CA LEU A 103 28.31 -2.19 10.14
C LEU A 103 29.57 -2.93 10.59
N GLN A 104 29.42 -3.82 11.57
CA GLN A 104 30.52 -4.67 12.03
C GLN A 104 30.82 -5.71 10.94
N PRO A 105 32.09 -6.07 10.69
CA PRO A 105 32.43 -7.10 9.71
C PRO A 105 31.95 -8.50 10.16
N ASN A 106 31.69 -9.41 9.20
CA ASN A 106 31.28 -10.79 9.45
C ASN A 106 30.05 -10.92 10.36
N THR A 107 29.12 -9.96 10.26
CA THR A 107 27.98 -9.85 11.19
C THR A 107 26.68 -9.95 10.42
N THR A 108 25.76 -10.79 10.91
CA THR A 108 24.42 -10.92 10.35
C THR A 108 23.48 -9.90 10.98
N TYR A 109 22.88 -9.05 10.15
CA TYR A 109 21.88 -8.08 10.53
C TYR A 109 20.49 -8.56 10.12
N ALA A 110 19.50 -8.37 10.99
CA ALA A 110 18.11 -8.71 10.76
C ALA A 110 17.22 -7.53 11.14
N PHE A 111 16.33 -7.16 10.22
CA PHE A 111 15.29 -6.16 10.38
C PHE A 111 13.94 -6.87 10.41
N ASN A 112 13.34 -6.99 11.58
CA ASN A 112 12.03 -7.60 11.78
C ASN A 112 10.97 -6.52 11.91
N PHE A 113 10.01 -6.50 10.99
CA PHE A 113 8.98 -5.47 10.91
C PHE A 113 7.74 -5.77 11.78
N GLY A 114 7.64 -6.95 12.40
CA GLY A 114 6.41 -7.38 13.08
C GLY A 114 5.23 -7.28 12.12
N ASN A 115 4.14 -6.63 12.53
CA ASN A 115 2.95 -6.37 11.70
C ASN A 115 2.89 -4.91 11.23
N SER A 116 4.03 -4.24 11.02
CA SER A 116 4.04 -2.83 10.65
C SER A 116 3.78 -2.58 9.17
N ILE A 117 3.98 -3.57 8.30
CA ILE A 117 3.76 -3.44 6.87
C ILE A 117 2.30 -3.79 6.61
N VAL A 118 1.53 -2.86 6.08
CA VAL A 118 0.11 -3.05 5.74
C VAL A 118 -0.13 -2.54 4.32
N ASP A 119 -1.12 -3.09 3.61
CA ASP A 119 -1.58 -2.47 2.37
C ASP A 119 -2.20 -1.08 2.63
N ASN A 120 -2.36 -0.31 1.57
CA ASN A 120 -2.81 1.08 1.65
C ASN A 120 -4.33 1.24 1.92
N ASN A 121 -5.14 0.29 1.50
CA ASN A 121 -6.59 0.38 1.34
C ASN A 121 -7.35 -0.28 2.50
N GLU A 122 -7.11 -1.55 2.78
CA GLU A 122 -7.80 -2.38 3.77
C GLU A 122 -7.00 -2.61 5.06
N GLU A 123 -5.73 -2.19 5.07
CA GLU A 123 -4.75 -2.35 6.17
C GLU A 123 -4.49 -3.82 6.57
N ASN A 124 -4.62 -4.75 5.63
CA ASN A 124 -4.16 -6.13 5.72
C ASN A 124 -2.65 -6.16 5.96
N ALA A 125 -2.26 -6.69 7.12
CA ALA A 125 -0.88 -6.72 7.53
C ALA A 125 -0.11 -7.84 6.83
N PHE A 126 1.11 -7.54 6.39
CA PHE A 126 2.11 -8.54 6.05
C PHE A 126 2.90 -8.93 7.31
N PRO A 127 2.64 -10.13 7.87
CA PRO A 127 3.07 -10.43 9.21
C PRO A 127 4.54 -10.90 9.27
N PHE A 128 5.25 -10.42 10.28
CA PHE A 128 6.58 -10.86 10.72
C PHE A 128 7.65 -10.88 9.61
N TYR A 129 7.59 -9.95 8.66
CA TYR A 129 8.62 -9.86 7.63
C TYR A 129 9.99 -9.60 8.24
N ARG A 130 10.98 -10.37 7.77
CA ARG A 130 12.39 -10.23 8.13
C ARG A 130 13.24 -10.02 6.89
N TYR A 131 13.93 -8.89 6.85
CA TYR A 131 15.03 -8.67 5.91
C TYR A 131 16.36 -8.93 6.63
N VAL A 132 17.17 -9.83 6.08
CA VAL A 132 18.41 -10.31 6.68
C VAL A 132 19.55 -10.15 5.67
N PHE A 133 20.72 -9.75 6.14
CA PHE A 133 21.95 -9.74 5.34
C PHE A 133 23.16 -9.95 6.24
N SER A 134 24.30 -10.33 5.67
CA SER A 134 25.59 -10.33 6.38
C SER A 134 26.62 -9.44 5.70
N THR A 135 27.48 -8.83 6.49
CA THR A 135 28.64 -8.05 6.05
C THR A 135 29.90 -8.87 5.91
#